data_AF-A0A0K8PYG2-F1
#
_entry.id   AF-A0A0K8PYG2-F1
#
_cell.length_a   1.000
_cell.length_b   1.000
_cell.length_c   1.000
_cell.angle_alpha   90.00
_cell.angle_beta   90.00
_cell.angle_gamma   90.00
#
_symmetry.space_group_name_H-M   'P 1'
#
loop_
_entity.id
_entity.type
_entity.pdbx_description
1 polymer ?
#
loop_
_entity_poly.entity_id
_entity_poly.type
_entity_poly.pdbx_seq_one_letter_code
_entity_poly.pdbx_strand_id
1 'polypeptide(L)'
;MSMSLTRSGRHGARLGAAGLLTLAMLVGTGAAHADAAVRALPAGCSGTAPVKCHYAVSPGNYDVTVSVGGGTSDGQTEMWVEARRLMLPATKTAAGAVATYSFTVNVRQPEGQPTGQGGNGNPGLDIRFTGSNPQVSAVSVKPATQPMVAYLAGDSTVCDQTTAPYTGWGQMITPAVRPGAVIANYADSGESSGSFRNNSALFPALLSKVRANDAVLIQFGHNDKQTSASAFRSNLTSMITQVRAKGGVPVLVTPPVRRQFNGNRLTPTALHVNGVGVNLPAEMRSLGTAQNVPVIDLTTKSKTLVESLGPSASAQLFLRSSVDGVTDNTHFSQYGASQMGGLVLQSIREQRLPLAAYLR
;
A
#
# COMPACT_ATOMS: atom_id res chain seq x y z
N MET A 1 -58.27 -26.09 49.25
CA MET A 1 -59.65 -25.56 49.36
C MET A 1 -59.89 -24.70 48.14
N SER A 2 -60.50 -25.29 47.11
CA SER A 2 -61.91 -25.04 46.70
C SER A 2 -62.05 -23.67 46.02
N MET A 3 -62.65 -23.51 44.85
CA MET A 3 -63.49 -24.40 44.06
C MET A 3 -63.63 -23.79 42.66
N SER A 4 -63.70 -24.66 41.66
CA SER A 4 -64.23 -24.39 40.32
C SER A 4 -65.70 -23.95 40.38
N LEU A 5 -66.20 -23.19 39.40
CA LEU A 5 -67.43 -23.55 38.69
C LEU A 5 -67.69 -22.70 37.44
N THR A 6 -68.01 -23.44 36.39
CA THR A 6 -68.39 -23.14 35.03
C THR A 6 -69.84 -22.64 34.91
N ARG A 7 -70.18 -21.95 33.81
CA ARG A 7 -71.45 -22.20 33.11
C ARG A 7 -71.43 -21.77 31.64
N SER A 8 -72.05 -22.63 30.83
CA SER A 8 -72.19 -22.61 29.38
C SER A 8 -73.63 -22.23 28.96
N GLY A 9 -73.81 -21.98 27.65
CA GLY A 9 -75.10 -22.07 26.93
C GLY A 9 -75.20 -21.03 25.81
N ARG A 10 -74.97 -21.35 24.52
CA ARG A 10 -75.75 -22.09 23.48
C ARG A 10 -76.90 -21.32 22.79
N HIS A 11 -76.80 -21.30 21.45
CA HIS A 11 -77.84 -21.22 20.39
C HIS A 11 -78.58 -19.87 20.24
N GLY A 12 -78.82 -19.27 19.06
CA GLY A 12 -78.72 -19.68 17.65
C GLY A 12 -80.01 -19.21 16.94
N ALA A 13 -79.94 -18.52 15.80
CA ALA A 13 -80.99 -18.49 14.75
C ALA A 13 -80.64 -17.54 13.59
N ARG A 14 -81.17 -17.89 12.40
CA ARG A 14 -80.91 -17.40 11.04
C ARG A 14 -81.81 -16.23 10.62
N LEU A 15 -81.46 -15.58 9.50
CA LEU A 15 -82.28 -14.94 8.43
C LEU A 15 -81.42 -13.79 7.84
N GLY A 16 -81.30 -13.49 6.55
CA GLY A 16 -81.96 -13.88 5.31
C GLY A 16 -81.28 -13.13 4.14
N ALA A 17 -81.80 -13.32 2.94
CA ALA A 17 -81.16 -13.15 1.64
C ALA A 17 -80.86 -11.71 1.13
N ALA A 18 -79.83 -11.66 0.28
CA ALA A 18 -79.70 -11.02 -1.05
C ALA A 18 -79.93 -9.49 -1.26
N GLY A 19 -78.87 -8.86 -1.81
CA GLY A 19 -78.97 -7.97 -2.97
C GLY A 19 -78.61 -6.50 -2.76
N LEU A 20 -77.42 -6.08 -3.20
CA LEU A 20 -77.23 -5.15 -4.35
C LEU A 20 -75.74 -4.80 -4.53
N LEU A 21 -75.30 -4.75 -5.78
CA LEU A 21 -74.01 -4.30 -6.27
C LEU A 21 -73.68 -2.86 -5.82
N THR A 22 -72.42 -2.58 -5.50
CA THR A 22 -71.71 -1.39 -6.02
C THR A 22 -70.20 -1.62 -5.99
N LEU A 23 -69.57 -1.32 -7.12
CA LEU A 23 -68.16 -1.51 -7.45
C LEU A 23 -67.31 -0.48 -6.70
N ALA A 24 -66.52 -0.89 -5.70
CA ALA A 24 -65.51 -0.05 -5.08
C ALA A 24 -64.24 -0.08 -5.93
N MET A 25 -63.90 1.04 -6.56
CA MET A 25 -62.59 1.24 -7.17
C MET A 25 -61.52 1.21 -6.08
N LEU A 26 -60.71 0.16 -6.03
CA LEU A 26 -59.43 0.22 -5.32
C LEU A 26 -58.52 1.15 -6.13
N VAL A 27 -58.35 2.37 -5.63
CA VAL A 27 -57.20 3.20 -6.00
C VAL A 27 -55.97 2.49 -5.45
N GLY A 28 -55.30 1.72 -6.31
CA GLY A 28 -53.98 1.20 -6.02
C GLY A 28 -53.07 2.39 -5.81
N THR A 29 -52.69 2.65 -4.56
CA THR A 29 -51.52 3.46 -4.26
C THR A 29 -50.32 2.69 -4.79
N GLY A 30 -49.95 2.97 -6.03
CA GLY A 30 -48.66 2.58 -6.57
C GLY A 30 -47.62 3.17 -5.63
N ALA A 31 -47.05 2.33 -4.78
CA ALA A 31 -45.82 2.64 -4.11
C ALA A 31 -44.79 2.83 -5.23
N ALA A 32 -44.53 4.08 -5.58
CA ALA A 32 -43.39 4.42 -6.39
C ALA A 32 -42.17 3.88 -5.63
N HIS A 33 -41.64 2.75 -6.09
CA HIS A 33 -40.25 2.43 -5.84
C HIS A 33 -39.46 3.61 -6.39
N ALA A 34 -39.07 4.50 -5.49
CA ALA A 34 -38.04 5.47 -5.79
C ALA A 34 -36.81 4.63 -6.10
N ASP A 35 -36.57 4.39 -7.39
CA ASP A 35 -35.28 3.94 -7.87
C ASP A 35 -34.26 4.89 -7.25
N ALA A 36 -33.49 4.38 -6.29
CA ALA A 36 -32.38 5.12 -5.73
C ALA A 36 -31.46 5.45 -6.91
N ALA A 37 -31.50 6.69 -7.38
CA ALA A 37 -30.77 7.12 -8.56
C ALA A 37 -29.32 6.67 -8.41
N VAL A 38 -28.89 5.74 -9.26
CA VAL A 38 -27.51 5.24 -9.27
C VAL A 38 -26.63 6.46 -9.52
N ARG A 39 -25.89 6.87 -8.50
CA ARG A 39 -25.06 8.06 -8.58
C ARG A 39 -24.04 7.85 -9.70
N ALA A 40 -24.02 8.77 -10.66
CA ALA A 40 -23.05 8.74 -11.74
C ALA A 40 -21.62 8.77 -11.16
N LEU A 41 -20.76 7.88 -11.66
CA LEU A 41 -19.36 7.85 -11.26
C LEU A 41 -18.63 9.10 -11.77
N PRO A 42 -17.51 9.50 -11.13
CA PRO A 42 -16.68 10.57 -11.63
C PRO A 42 -16.19 10.32 -13.05
N ALA A 43 -15.92 11.38 -13.81
CA ALA A 43 -15.36 11.26 -15.15
C ALA A 43 -14.04 10.45 -15.13
N GLY A 44 -13.90 9.57 -16.13
CA GLY A 44 -12.78 8.63 -16.22
C GLY A 44 -12.95 7.36 -15.39
N CYS A 45 -14.00 7.25 -14.56
CA CYS A 45 -14.27 6.09 -13.72
C CYS A 45 -15.37 5.17 -14.29
N SER A 46 -15.23 3.86 -14.06
CA SER A 46 -16.18 2.82 -14.47
C SER A 46 -16.15 1.62 -13.52
N GLY A 47 -17.16 0.74 -13.60
CA GLY A 47 -17.27 -0.46 -12.75
C GLY A 47 -17.95 -0.19 -11.40
N THR A 48 -18.04 -1.21 -10.56
CA THR A 48 -18.78 -1.14 -9.28
C THR A 48 -17.96 -1.69 -8.11
N ALA A 49 -17.33 -2.85 -8.27
CA ALA A 49 -16.44 -3.44 -7.28
C ALA A 49 -15.41 -4.33 -7.99
N PRO A 50 -14.27 -3.78 -8.45
CA PRO A 50 -13.78 -2.44 -8.17
C PRO A 50 -14.38 -1.35 -9.07
N VAL A 51 -14.39 -0.11 -8.57
CA VAL A 51 -14.45 1.10 -9.42
C VAL A 51 -13.03 1.38 -9.91
N LYS A 52 -12.85 1.50 -11.22
CA LYS A 52 -11.56 1.78 -11.87
C LYS A 52 -11.62 3.13 -12.56
N CYS A 53 -10.61 3.96 -12.37
CA CYS A 53 -10.47 5.24 -13.03
C CYS A 53 -9.15 5.32 -13.79
N HIS A 54 -9.17 5.94 -14.97
CA HIS A 54 -7.98 6.21 -15.77
C HIS A 54 -7.92 7.68 -16.17
N TYR A 55 -6.74 8.28 -16.04
CA TYR A 55 -6.48 9.66 -16.46
C TYR A 55 -5.23 9.71 -17.35
N ALA A 56 -5.40 10.18 -18.59
CA ALA A 56 -4.32 10.30 -19.56
C ALA A 56 -3.40 11.48 -19.21
N VAL A 57 -2.42 11.23 -18.34
CA VAL A 57 -1.43 12.19 -17.87
C VAL A 57 0.00 11.69 -18.11
N SER A 58 0.94 12.59 -18.34
CA SER A 58 2.35 12.20 -18.51
C SER A 58 3.01 11.83 -17.17
N PRO A 59 4.11 11.04 -17.16
CA PRO A 59 4.89 10.78 -15.95
C PRO A 59 5.24 12.08 -15.20
N GLY A 60 5.01 12.09 -13.89
CA GLY A 60 5.09 13.30 -13.07
C GLY A 60 4.46 13.13 -11.71
N ASN A 61 4.35 14.22 -10.95
CA ASN A 61 3.68 14.21 -9.65
C ASN A 61 2.34 14.93 -9.75
N TYR A 62 1.29 14.35 -9.18
CA TYR A 62 -0.07 14.87 -9.24
C TYR A 62 -0.72 14.90 -7.86
N ASP A 63 -1.37 16.01 -7.52
CA ASP A 63 -2.27 16.09 -6.38
C ASP A 63 -3.61 15.47 -6.78
N VAL A 64 -3.98 14.43 -6.05
CA VAL A 64 -5.19 13.64 -6.26
C VAL A 64 -6.11 13.81 -5.06
N THR A 65 -7.25 14.45 -5.27
CA THR A 65 -8.31 14.59 -4.26
C THR A 65 -9.44 13.65 -4.60
N VAL A 66 -9.85 12.83 -3.64
CA VAL A 66 -10.94 11.86 -3.78
C VAL A 66 -11.97 12.08 -2.69
N SER A 67 -13.24 12.00 -3.05
CA SER A 67 -14.35 11.97 -2.10
C SER A 67 -14.99 10.58 -2.15
N VAL A 68 -15.02 9.89 -1.01
CA VAL A 68 -15.62 8.55 -0.87
C VAL A 68 -16.91 8.63 -0.05
N GLY A 69 -17.82 7.68 -0.29
CA GLY A 69 -19.15 7.66 0.33
C GLY A 69 -20.22 8.42 -0.49
N GLY A 70 -21.27 8.85 0.21
CA GLY A 70 -22.41 9.56 -0.36
C GLY A 70 -23.38 8.67 -1.14
N GLY A 71 -23.30 7.35 -0.96
CA GLY A 71 -24.32 6.39 -1.40
C GLY A 71 -25.47 6.27 -0.39
N THR A 72 -26.52 5.53 -0.74
CA THR A 72 -27.70 5.31 0.11
C THR A 72 -27.51 4.22 1.17
N SER A 73 -26.36 3.54 1.16
CA SER A 73 -25.97 2.50 2.13
C SER A 73 -24.56 2.74 2.64
N ASP A 74 -24.19 2.05 3.71
CA ASP A 74 -22.83 2.11 4.25
C ASP A 74 -21.79 1.67 3.21
N GLY A 75 -20.74 2.48 3.06
CA GLY A 75 -19.62 2.24 2.18
C GLY A 75 -18.41 1.69 2.93
N GLN A 76 -17.60 0.89 2.23
CA GLN A 76 -16.26 0.52 2.66
C GLN A 76 -15.37 0.60 1.42
N THR A 77 -14.48 1.58 1.41
CA THR A 77 -13.67 1.94 0.24
C THR A 77 -12.19 1.97 0.60
N GLU A 78 -11.40 1.29 -0.22
CA GLU A 78 -9.94 1.39 -0.31
C GLU A 78 -9.57 2.08 -1.62
N MET A 79 -8.40 2.70 -1.69
CA MET A 79 -7.87 3.30 -2.93
C MET A 79 -6.46 2.80 -3.19
N TRP A 80 -6.25 2.27 -4.37
CA TRP A 80 -4.97 1.81 -4.89
C TRP A 80 -4.62 2.59 -6.16
N VAL A 81 -3.34 2.82 -6.41
CA VAL A 81 -2.87 3.47 -7.64
C VAL A 81 -1.77 2.64 -8.31
N GLU A 82 -1.72 2.72 -9.64
CA GLU A 82 -0.70 2.09 -10.49
C GLU A 82 -0.51 0.58 -10.16
N ALA A 83 0.75 0.13 -10.10
CA ALA A 83 1.20 -1.19 -9.62
C ALA A 83 0.94 -1.42 -8.12
N ARG A 84 -0.32 -1.30 -7.69
CA ARG A 84 -0.84 -1.68 -6.37
C ARG A 84 -0.28 -0.88 -5.19
N ARG A 85 0.09 0.40 -5.36
CA ARG A 85 0.42 1.27 -4.21
C ARG A 85 -0.85 1.63 -3.44
N LEU A 86 -0.88 1.37 -2.13
CA LEU A 86 -2.04 1.68 -1.30
C LEU A 86 -2.08 3.18 -0.99
N MET A 87 -3.16 3.88 -1.31
CA MET A 87 -3.31 5.30 -0.96
C MET A 87 -4.27 5.49 0.21
N LEU A 88 -5.43 4.83 0.15
CA LEU A 88 -6.45 4.87 1.20
C LEU A 88 -6.69 3.45 1.73
N PRO A 89 -6.35 3.14 2.99
CA PRO A 89 -6.76 1.90 3.66
C PRO A 89 -8.28 1.81 3.78
N ALA A 90 -8.80 0.63 4.10
CA ALA A 90 -10.24 0.38 4.19
C ALA A 90 -10.94 1.42 5.07
N THR A 91 -11.71 2.29 4.42
CA THR A 91 -12.36 3.45 5.04
C THR A 91 -13.86 3.27 4.98
N LYS A 92 -14.51 3.29 6.14
CA LYS A 92 -15.97 3.19 6.26
C LYS A 92 -16.62 4.56 6.13
N THR A 93 -17.76 4.61 5.46
CA THR A 93 -18.64 5.79 5.40
C THR A 93 -20.07 5.34 5.69
N ALA A 94 -20.78 6.03 6.57
CA ALA A 94 -22.20 5.78 6.76
C ALA A 94 -23.02 6.17 5.51
N ALA A 95 -24.22 5.61 5.35
CA ALA A 95 -25.16 6.05 4.33
C ALA A 95 -25.31 7.58 4.31
N GLY A 96 -25.19 8.18 3.12
CA GLY A 96 -25.24 9.62 2.88
C GLY A 96 -23.98 10.41 3.26
N ALA A 97 -23.08 9.86 4.08
CA ALA A 97 -21.87 10.55 4.52
C ALA A 97 -20.79 10.55 3.43
N VAL A 98 -20.10 11.68 3.28
CA VAL A 98 -18.97 11.84 2.35
C VAL A 98 -17.71 12.21 3.12
N ALA A 99 -16.59 11.54 2.82
CA ALA A 99 -15.27 11.86 3.35
C ALA A 99 -14.32 12.21 2.20
N THR A 100 -13.57 13.30 2.34
CA THR A 100 -12.64 13.76 1.30
C THR A 100 -11.20 13.61 1.76
N TYR A 101 -10.37 13.02 0.91
CA TYR A 101 -8.95 12.77 1.14
C TYR A 101 -8.14 13.35 0.00
N SER A 102 -6.93 13.81 0.30
CA SER A 102 -5.98 14.25 -0.71
C SER A 102 -4.65 13.51 -0.56
N PHE A 103 -3.99 13.29 -1.68
CA PHE A 103 -2.70 12.62 -1.80
C PHE A 103 -1.86 13.32 -2.88
N THR A 104 -0.54 13.20 -2.79
CA THR A 104 0.32 13.43 -3.96
C THR A 104 0.79 12.08 -4.49
N VAL A 105 0.61 11.83 -5.79
CA VAL A 105 0.89 10.56 -6.46
C VAL A 105 1.98 10.76 -7.50
N ASN A 106 2.99 9.88 -7.49
CA ASN A 106 4.05 9.85 -8.50
C ASN A 106 3.65 8.89 -9.61
N VAL A 107 3.33 9.41 -10.79
CA VAL A 107 2.98 8.66 -12.02
C VAL A 107 4.25 8.38 -12.81
N ARG A 108 4.42 7.14 -13.28
CA ARG A 108 5.63 6.69 -13.98
C ARG A 108 5.28 5.77 -15.13
N GLN A 109 6.25 5.60 -16.04
CA GLN A 109 6.19 4.60 -17.10
C GLN A 109 7.58 3.93 -17.18
N PRO A 110 7.71 2.63 -16.89
CA PRO A 110 6.69 1.71 -16.33
C PRO A 110 6.04 2.19 -15.02
N GLU A 111 4.79 1.79 -14.77
CA GLU A 111 4.05 2.16 -13.56
C GLU A 111 4.68 1.53 -12.28
N GLY A 112 5.15 0.28 -12.43
CA GLY A 112 5.76 -0.54 -11.38
C GLY A 112 7.28 -0.51 -11.43
N GLN A 113 7.88 -1.66 -11.72
CA GLN A 113 9.34 -1.83 -11.67
C GLN A 113 10.00 -1.17 -12.89
N PRO A 114 11.07 -0.34 -12.71
CA PRO A 114 11.60 0.47 -13.81
C PRO A 114 12.19 -0.32 -14.98
N THR A 115 12.60 -1.57 -14.80
CA THR A 115 13.06 -2.43 -15.91
C THR A 115 11.91 -2.96 -16.78
N GLY A 116 10.65 -2.71 -16.40
CA GLY A 116 9.46 -3.29 -17.02
C GLY A 116 9.15 -4.71 -16.53
N GLN A 117 9.92 -5.23 -15.56
CA GLN A 117 9.61 -6.50 -14.93
C GLN A 117 8.23 -6.47 -14.27
N GLY A 118 7.41 -7.48 -14.58
CA GLY A 118 6.02 -7.54 -14.11
C GLY A 118 5.03 -6.73 -14.94
N GLY A 119 5.48 -6.11 -16.05
CA GLY A 119 4.66 -5.37 -16.99
C GLY A 119 4.86 -3.86 -16.91
N ASN A 120 4.58 -3.18 -18.03
CA ASN A 120 4.77 -1.74 -18.14
C ASN A 120 3.60 -0.90 -17.59
N GLY A 121 2.47 -1.53 -17.29
CA GLY A 121 1.23 -0.82 -16.94
C GLY A 121 0.60 -0.08 -18.12
N ASN A 122 -0.40 0.76 -17.83
CA ASN A 122 -1.01 1.64 -18.82
C ASN A 122 -0.43 3.05 -18.69
N PRO A 123 -0.01 3.70 -19.79
CA PRO A 123 0.45 5.08 -19.74
C PRO A 123 -0.66 6.01 -19.20
N GLY A 124 -0.40 6.68 -18.08
CA GLY A 124 -1.37 7.55 -17.42
C GLY A 124 -1.37 7.33 -15.92
N LEU A 125 -2.43 7.80 -15.26
CA LEU A 125 -2.71 7.49 -13.85
C LEU A 125 -3.89 6.53 -13.78
N ASP A 126 -3.63 5.32 -13.28
CA ASP A 126 -4.65 4.32 -12.97
C ASP A 126 -4.96 4.34 -11.47
N ILE A 127 -6.25 4.42 -11.14
CA ILE A 127 -6.76 4.37 -9.77
C ILE A 127 -7.79 3.26 -9.67
N ARG A 128 -7.67 2.42 -8.65
CA ARG A 128 -8.63 1.36 -8.36
C ARG A 128 -9.18 1.49 -6.96
N PHE A 129 -10.49 1.61 -6.85
CA PHE A 129 -11.20 1.61 -5.60
C PHE A 129 -11.79 0.23 -5.32
N THR A 130 -11.43 -0.35 -4.18
CA THR A 130 -11.86 -1.69 -3.73
C THR A 130 -12.58 -1.59 -2.38
N GLY A 131 -13.00 -2.73 -1.85
CA GLY A 131 -13.75 -2.83 -0.60
C GLY A 131 -15.03 -3.62 -0.79
N SER A 132 -15.79 -3.84 0.28
CA SER A 132 -17.05 -4.59 0.21
C SER A 132 -18.18 -3.81 -0.48
N ASN A 133 -18.13 -2.48 -0.42
CA ASN A 133 -19.06 -1.58 -1.09
C ASN A 133 -18.34 -0.25 -1.39
N PRO A 134 -17.43 -0.21 -2.39
CA PRO A 134 -16.66 0.99 -2.68
C PRO A 134 -17.57 2.07 -3.24
N GLN A 135 -17.51 3.26 -2.65
CA GLN A 135 -18.33 4.41 -3.04
C GLN A 135 -17.41 5.58 -3.35
N VAL A 136 -17.41 6.02 -4.61
CA VAL A 136 -16.58 7.14 -5.07
C VAL A 136 -17.49 8.20 -5.66
N SER A 137 -17.39 9.39 -5.11
CA SER A 137 -18.30 10.49 -5.39
C SER A 137 -17.66 11.63 -6.18
N ALA A 138 -16.34 11.81 -6.05
CA ALA A 138 -15.56 12.75 -6.82
C ALA A 138 -14.10 12.31 -6.88
N VAL A 139 -13.43 12.60 -8.00
CA VAL A 139 -11.99 12.48 -8.17
C VAL A 139 -11.50 13.73 -8.91
N SER A 140 -10.43 14.35 -8.43
CA SER A 140 -9.72 15.43 -9.10
C SER A 140 -8.24 15.09 -9.18
N VAL A 141 -7.65 15.28 -10.36
CA VAL A 141 -6.24 15.05 -10.64
C VAL A 141 -5.66 16.34 -11.19
N LYS A 142 -4.65 16.89 -10.52
CA LYS A 142 -3.97 18.13 -10.91
C LYS A 142 -2.45 17.97 -10.78
N PRO A 143 -1.63 18.57 -11.65
CA PRO A 143 -0.18 18.56 -11.46
C PRO A 143 0.20 19.11 -10.08
N ALA A 144 1.06 18.41 -9.36
CA ALA A 144 1.53 18.84 -8.04
C ALA A 144 2.60 19.93 -8.19
N THR A 145 2.51 20.98 -7.36
CA THR A 145 3.47 22.08 -7.42
C THR A 145 4.66 21.81 -6.48
N GLN A 146 5.76 21.32 -7.05
CA GLN A 146 7.03 21.09 -6.35
C GLN A 146 6.90 20.29 -5.03
N PRO A 147 6.29 19.09 -5.04
CA PRO A 147 6.25 18.27 -3.84
C PRO A 147 7.66 17.80 -3.46
N MET A 148 7.88 17.58 -2.16
CA MET A 148 9.07 16.87 -1.68
C MET A 148 8.99 15.40 -2.14
N VAL A 149 10.05 14.87 -2.77
CA VAL A 149 10.06 13.50 -3.27
C VAL A 149 10.97 12.62 -2.43
N ALA A 150 10.41 11.54 -1.87
CA ALA A 150 11.17 10.44 -1.31
C ALA A 150 11.33 9.34 -2.36
N TYR A 151 12.51 9.26 -2.97
CA TYR A 151 12.87 8.20 -3.90
C TYR A 151 13.29 6.94 -3.14
N LEU A 152 12.83 5.78 -3.61
CA LEU A 152 13.27 4.48 -3.08
C LEU A 152 14.13 3.77 -4.11
N ALA A 153 15.37 3.44 -3.73
CA ALA A 153 16.27 2.57 -4.46
C ALA A 153 16.39 1.26 -3.69
N GLY A 154 16.03 0.14 -4.31
CA GLY A 154 16.09 -1.15 -3.64
C GLY A 154 15.70 -2.34 -4.48
N ASP A 155 15.48 -3.46 -3.81
CA ASP A 155 15.21 -4.78 -4.39
C ASP A 155 13.72 -5.17 -4.36
N SER A 156 13.42 -6.47 -4.55
CA SER A 156 12.07 -7.04 -4.55
C SER A 156 11.31 -6.85 -3.23
N THR A 157 12.01 -6.61 -2.12
CA THR A 157 11.38 -6.33 -0.81
C THR A 157 10.90 -4.88 -0.69
N VAL A 158 11.31 -4.01 -1.62
CA VAL A 158 10.95 -2.58 -1.66
C VAL A 158 9.98 -2.28 -2.80
N CYS A 159 10.17 -2.90 -3.97
CA CYS A 159 9.52 -2.50 -5.23
C CYS A 159 8.00 -2.64 -5.26
N ASP A 160 7.39 -1.93 -6.21
CA ASP A 160 5.97 -2.05 -6.49
C ASP A 160 5.73 -3.36 -7.28
N GLN A 161 5.11 -4.33 -6.61
CA GLN A 161 4.83 -5.66 -7.16
C GLN A 161 3.46 -5.62 -7.85
N THR A 162 3.46 -5.71 -9.18
CA THR A 162 2.24 -5.62 -10.01
C THR A 162 1.23 -6.72 -9.72
N THR A 163 1.69 -7.89 -9.27
CA THR A 163 0.85 -9.07 -9.06
C THR A 163 0.97 -9.61 -7.64
N ALA A 164 -0.18 -9.92 -7.02
CA ALA A 164 -0.24 -10.59 -5.72
C ALA A 164 0.29 -12.03 -5.84
N PRO A 165 0.85 -12.62 -4.77
CA PRO A 165 0.82 -12.14 -3.39
C PRO A 165 2.03 -11.27 -2.99
N TYR A 166 3.06 -11.19 -3.83
CA TYR A 166 4.27 -10.38 -3.57
C TYR A 166 3.90 -8.92 -3.34
N THR A 167 4.53 -8.32 -2.32
CA THR A 167 4.34 -6.91 -1.94
C THR A 167 5.63 -6.34 -1.37
N GLY A 168 6.13 -5.23 -1.92
CA GLY A 168 7.25 -4.50 -1.34
C GLY A 168 6.79 -3.54 -0.23
N TRP A 169 7.64 -3.25 0.76
CA TRP A 169 7.26 -2.31 1.82
C TRP A 169 7.05 -0.89 1.28
N GLY A 170 7.80 -0.49 0.24
CA GLY A 170 7.66 0.83 -0.40
C GLY A 170 6.29 1.06 -1.01
N GLN A 171 5.63 -0.02 -1.44
CA GLN A 171 4.26 -0.04 -1.96
C GLN A 171 3.19 0.26 -0.89
N MET A 172 3.53 0.07 0.39
CA MET A 172 2.58 0.10 1.51
C MET A 172 2.74 1.30 2.46
N ILE A 173 3.80 2.10 2.34
CA ILE A 173 4.02 3.28 3.21
C ILE A 173 3.26 4.53 2.73
N THR A 174 2.78 4.54 1.49
CA THR A 174 2.11 5.68 0.85
C THR A 174 0.90 6.25 1.61
N PRO A 175 0.08 5.48 2.35
CA PRO A 175 -1.02 6.04 3.14
C PRO A 175 -0.58 6.96 4.27
N ALA A 176 0.66 6.81 4.74
CA ALA A 176 1.20 7.62 5.82
C ALA A 176 1.68 8.99 5.34
N VAL A 177 1.72 9.26 4.03
CA VAL A 177 2.24 10.51 3.47
C VAL A 177 1.10 11.49 3.21
N ARG A 178 1.25 12.72 3.71
CA ARG A 178 0.32 13.84 3.47
C ARG A 178 0.60 14.49 2.11
N PRO A 179 -0.39 15.16 1.50
CA PRO A 179 -0.17 16.00 0.32
C PRO A 179 1.01 16.97 0.51
N GLY A 180 1.72 17.25 -0.59
CA GLY A 180 2.95 18.05 -0.58
C GLY A 180 4.23 17.21 -0.50
N ALA A 181 4.12 15.90 -0.26
CA ALA A 181 5.21 14.95 -0.46
C ALA A 181 4.73 13.65 -1.11
N VAL A 182 5.66 12.93 -1.74
CA VAL A 182 5.34 11.73 -2.51
C VAL A 182 6.43 10.67 -2.43
N ILE A 183 6.02 9.40 -2.46
CA ILE A 183 6.93 8.26 -2.62
C ILE A 183 7.10 7.95 -4.10
N ALA A 184 8.34 8.05 -4.58
CA ALA A 184 8.74 7.61 -5.91
C ALA A 184 9.57 6.32 -5.79
N ASN A 185 8.89 5.17 -5.75
CA ASN A 185 9.50 3.86 -5.70
C ASN A 185 10.17 3.49 -7.04
N TYR A 186 11.50 3.41 -7.07
CA TYR A 186 12.31 2.99 -8.23
C TYR A 186 13.01 1.66 -7.98
N ALA A 187 12.62 0.93 -6.94
CA ALA A 187 13.15 -0.40 -6.66
C ALA A 187 12.71 -1.42 -7.72
N ASP A 188 13.51 -2.45 -7.89
CA ASP A 188 13.34 -3.46 -8.94
C ASP A 188 13.77 -4.84 -8.42
N SER A 189 13.10 -5.89 -8.85
CA SER A 189 13.27 -7.23 -8.26
C SER A 189 14.60 -7.85 -8.66
N GLY A 190 15.24 -8.55 -7.71
CA GLY A 190 16.50 -9.26 -7.98
C GLY A 190 17.75 -8.38 -8.00
N GLU A 191 17.59 -7.07 -7.81
CA GLU A 191 18.71 -6.14 -7.85
C GLU A 191 19.62 -6.21 -6.61
N SER A 192 20.93 -6.18 -6.87
CA SER A 192 22.00 -5.97 -5.90
C SER A 192 22.44 -4.50 -5.89
N SER A 193 23.24 -4.09 -4.92
CA SER A 193 23.82 -2.73 -4.90
C SER A 193 24.58 -2.38 -6.18
N GLY A 194 25.23 -3.36 -6.82
CA GLY A 194 26.04 -3.16 -8.02
C GLY A 194 25.19 -3.10 -9.29
N SER A 195 24.27 -4.05 -9.45
CA SER A 195 23.40 -4.11 -10.64
C SER A 195 22.45 -2.91 -10.70
N PHE A 196 21.87 -2.49 -9.57
CA PHE A 196 21.02 -1.29 -9.51
C PHE A 196 21.77 -0.02 -9.87
N ARG A 197 23.00 0.14 -9.36
CA ARG A 197 23.83 1.31 -9.61
C ARG A 197 24.21 1.45 -11.09
N ASN A 198 24.44 0.33 -11.78
CA ASN A 198 24.97 0.31 -13.15
C ASN A 198 23.90 0.28 -14.23
N ASN A 199 22.69 -0.20 -13.91
CA ASN A 199 21.60 -0.28 -14.89
C ASN A 199 21.00 1.11 -15.16
N SER A 200 21.01 1.55 -16.42
CA SER A 200 20.53 2.88 -16.83
C SER A 200 19.04 3.12 -16.54
N ALA A 201 18.22 2.08 -16.48
CA ALA A 201 16.81 2.17 -16.12
C ALA A 201 16.57 2.37 -14.60
N LEU A 202 17.60 2.19 -13.77
CA LEU A 202 17.51 2.19 -12.31
C LEU A 202 18.15 3.44 -11.70
N PHE A 203 19.34 3.32 -11.10
CA PHE A 203 19.94 4.45 -10.37
C PHE A 203 20.14 5.70 -11.23
N PRO A 204 20.67 5.65 -12.48
CA PRO A 204 20.78 6.82 -13.33
C PRO A 204 19.43 7.47 -13.66
N ALA A 205 18.39 6.66 -13.94
CA ALA A 205 17.05 7.17 -14.21
C ALA A 205 16.42 7.85 -12.98
N LEU A 206 16.56 7.25 -11.80
CA LEU A 206 16.15 7.84 -10.51
C LEU A 206 16.91 9.15 -10.27
N LEU A 207 18.25 9.12 -10.32
CA LEU A 207 19.12 10.24 -10.03
C LEU A 207 18.87 11.45 -10.95
N SER A 208 18.47 11.21 -12.20
CA SER A 208 18.13 12.27 -13.16
C SER A 208 16.95 13.15 -12.71
N LYS A 209 16.13 12.66 -11.77
CA LYS A 209 14.92 13.33 -11.27
C LYS A 209 15.11 13.96 -9.90
N VAL A 210 16.16 13.57 -9.17
CA VAL A 210 16.47 14.07 -7.82
C VAL A 210 16.74 15.58 -7.87
N ARG A 211 16.05 16.32 -7.02
CA ARG A 211 16.25 17.75 -6.78
C ARG A 211 16.84 17.98 -5.39
N ALA A 212 17.19 19.24 -5.12
CA ALA A 212 17.66 19.65 -3.80
C ALA A 212 16.63 19.30 -2.73
N ASN A 213 17.10 18.75 -1.61
CA ASN A 213 16.31 18.31 -0.45
C ASN A 213 15.38 17.10 -0.66
N ASP A 214 15.32 16.51 -1.85
CA ASP A 214 14.67 15.21 -2.04
C ASP A 214 15.41 14.14 -1.25
N ALA A 215 14.67 13.21 -0.64
CA ALA A 215 15.28 12.08 0.07
C ALA A 215 15.48 10.91 -0.89
N VAL A 216 16.62 10.22 -0.80
CA VAL A 216 16.88 8.99 -1.54
C VAL A 216 17.19 7.87 -0.56
N LEU A 217 16.22 7.00 -0.32
CA LEU A 217 16.36 5.83 0.55
C LEU A 217 16.98 4.68 -0.24
N ILE A 218 18.12 4.19 0.21
CA ILE A 218 18.94 3.20 -0.50
C ILE A 218 18.99 1.91 0.35
N GLN A 219 18.31 0.85 -0.13
CA GLN A 219 18.23 -0.45 0.55
C GLN A 219 18.73 -1.58 -0.34
N PHE A 220 19.86 -2.21 0.02
CA PHE A 220 20.37 -3.39 -0.69
C PHE A 220 20.96 -4.41 0.28
N GLY A 221 21.06 -5.65 -0.20
CA GLY A 221 21.77 -6.72 0.49
C GLY A 221 21.22 -8.12 0.23
N HIS A 222 19.93 -8.26 -0.12
CA HIS A 222 19.35 -9.57 -0.41
C HIS A 222 20.04 -10.29 -1.58
N ASN A 223 20.40 -9.53 -2.62
CA ASN A 223 20.99 -10.04 -3.85
C ASN A 223 22.50 -9.82 -3.93
N ASP A 224 23.10 -9.14 -2.95
CA ASP A 224 24.55 -8.98 -2.78
C ASP A 224 25.21 -10.25 -2.20
N LYS A 225 24.79 -11.43 -2.69
CA LYS A 225 25.10 -12.75 -2.12
C LYS A 225 26.59 -13.09 -2.14
N GLN A 226 27.33 -12.56 -3.10
CA GLN A 226 28.76 -12.79 -3.31
C GLN A 226 29.54 -11.47 -3.39
N THR A 227 28.92 -10.36 -3.02
CA THR A 227 29.55 -9.04 -3.07
C THR A 227 30.56 -8.92 -1.92
N SER A 228 31.81 -8.58 -2.23
CA SER A 228 32.81 -8.29 -1.19
C SER A 228 32.47 -7.02 -0.41
N ALA A 229 32.99 -6.89 0.81
CA ALA A 229 32.80 -5.68 1.62
C ALA A 229 33.28 -4.41 0.87
N SER A 230 34.42 -4.49 0.19
CA SER A 230 34.97 -3.38 -0.60
C SER A 230 34.05 -2.96 -1.76
N ALA A 231 33.53 -3.93 -2.53
CA ALA A 231 32.62 -3.65 -3.64
C ALA A 231 31.29 -3.07 -3.14
N PHE A 232 30.72 -3.64 -2.07
CA PHE A 232 29.47 -3.17 -1.48
C PHE A 232 29.60 -1.73 -0.98
N ARG A 233 30.65 -1.42 -0.21
CA ARG A 233 30.94 -0.05 0.25
C ARG A 233 31.17 0.93 -0.91
N SER A 234 31.89 0.50 -1.96
CA SER A 234 32.14 1.31 -3.14
C SER A 234 30.84 1.66 -3.88
N ASN A 235 29.96 0.68 -4.08
CA ASN A 235 28.65 0.89 -4.71
C ASN A 235 27.80 1.90 -3.93
N LEU A 236 27.67 1.71 -2.62
CA LEU A 236 26.90 2.61 -1.75
C LEU A 236 27.51 4.02 -1.71
N THR A 237 28.83 4.14 -1.59
CA THR A 237 29.56 5.41 -1.61
C THR A 237 29.32 6.19 -2.90
N SER A 238 29.34 5.49 -4.04
CA SER A 238 29.07 6.11 -5.34
C SER A 238 27.64 6.66 -5.41
N MET A 239 26.64 5.91 -4.95
CA MET A 239 25.26 6.38 -4.92
C MET A 239 25.08 7.58 -3.96
N ILE A 240 25.63 7.51 -2.75
CA ILE A 240 25.61 8.62 -1.77
C ILE A 240 26.21 9.89 -2.37
N THR A 241 27.40 9.77 -2.98
CA THR A 241 28.13 10.91 -3.56
C THR A 241 27.33 11.56 -4.67
N GLN A 242 26.76 10.76 -5.56
CA GLN A 242 25.97 11.27 -6.69
C GLN A 242 24.65 11.92 -6.24
N VAL A 243 23.97 11.36 -5.24
CA VAL A 243 22.77 11.98 -4.65
C VAL A 243 23.11 13.35 -4.04
N ARG A 244 24.21 13.43 -3.27
CA ARG A 244 24.69 14.70 -2.70
C ARG A 244 25.04 15.73 -3.77
N ALA A 245 25.64 15.29 -4.88
CA ALA A 245 25.97 16.17 -6.00
C ALA A 245 24.72 16.78 -6.67
N LYS A 246 23.54 16.17 -6.51
CA LYS A 246 22.25 16.74 -6.92
C LYS A 246 21.58 17.62 -5.85
N GLY A 247 22.20 17.78 -4.68
CA GLY A 247 21.61 18.42 -3.51
C GLY A 247 20.59 17.54 -2.78
N GLY A 248 20.45 16.27 -3.14
CA GLY A 248 19.56 15.31 -2.48
C GLY A 248 20.14 14.83 -1.15
N VAL A 249 19.27 14.27 -0.32
CA VAL A 249 19.59 13.72 1.01
C VAL A 249 19.62 12.19 0.92
N PRO A 250 20.80 11.55 0.83
CA PRO A 250 20.89 10.10 0.86
C PRO A 250 20.56 9.58 2.25
N VAL A 251 19.83 8.48 2.32
CA VAL A 251 19.51 7.74 3.54
C VAL A 251 19.77 6.26 3.27
N LEU A 252 20.63 5.63 4.06
CA LEU A 252 20.83 4.18 3.96
C LEU A 252 19.73 3.46 4.74
N VAL A 253 19.25 2.34 4.21
CA VAL A 253 18.31 1.46 4.89
C VAL A 253 18.89 0.04 4.87
N THR A 254 19.17 -0.54 6.03
CA THR A 254 19.67 -1.93 6.05
C THR A 254 18.58 -2.90 5.59
N PRO A 255 18.91 -4.01 4.89
CA PRO A 255 17.90 -4.90 4.35
C PRO A 255 17.10 -5.58 5.49
N PRO A 256 15.76 -5.68 5.40
CA PRO A 256 14.96 -6.39 6.40
C PRO A 256 15.34 -7.87 6.45
N VAL A 257 15.19 -8.51 7.61
CA VAL A 257 15.62 -9.90 7.79
C VAL A 257 14.85 -10.91 6.91
N ARG A 258 15.50 -12.03 6.60
CA ARG A 258 14.80 -13.23 6.11
C ARG A 258 14.21 -14.02 7.28
N ARG A 259 13.14 -14.78 7.04
CA ARG A 259 12.57 -15.73 7.99
C ARG A 259 13.31 -17.07 7.95
N GLN A 260 14.57 -17.08 8.37
CA GLN A 260 15.34 -18.32 8.55
C GLN A 260 15.81 -18.45 9.99
N PHE A 261 15.35 -19.49 10.67
CA PHE A 261 15.57 -19.71 12.09
C PHE A 261 16.51 -20.90 12.34
N ASN A 262 17.28 -20.80 13.42
CA ASN A 262 17.87 -21.91 14.15
C ASN A 262 17.31 -21.87 15.58
N GLY A 263 16.40 -22.79 15.90
CA GLY A 263 15.55 -22.68 17.09
C GLY A 263 14.68 -21.41 17.03
N ASN A 264 14.82 -20.53 18.04
CA ASN A 264 14.09 -19.26 18.12
C ASN A 264 14.93 -18.04 17.72
N ARG A 265 16.12 -18.24 17.15
CA ARG A 265 17.01 -17.16 16.71
C ARG A 265 17.15 -17.17 15.20
N LEU A 266 17.25 -15.98 14.59
CA LEU A 266 17.54 -15.88 13.17
C LEU A 266 18.98 -16.28 12.86
N THR A 267 19.18 -16.94 11.73
CA THR A 267 20.51 -17.38 11.26
C THR A 267 21.36 -16.19 10.78
N PRO A 268 22.70 -16.33 10.67
CA PRO A 268 23.54 -15.32 10.04
C PRO A 268 23.06 -14.93 8.63
N THR A 269 22.61 -15.90 7.83
CA THR A 269 22.03 -15.65 6.50
C THR A 269 20.76 -14.80 6.57
N ALA A 270 19.89 -15.03 7.57
CA ALA A 270 18.72 -14.18 7.79
C ALA A 270 19.07 -12.75 8.18
N LEU A 271 20.25 -12.54 8.78
CA LEU A 271 20.81 -11.25 9.14
C LEU A 271 21.74 -10.67 8.06
N HIS A 272 21.73 -11.25 6.84
CA HIS A 272 22.51 -10.80 5.69
C HIS A 272 24.03 -10.84 5.89
N VAL A 273 24.51 -11.87 6.60
CA VAL A 273 25.87 -12.38 6.39
C VAL A 273 25.85 -13.18 5.10
N ASN A 274 26.50 -12.66 4.06
CA ASN A 274 26.41 -13.22 2.71
C ASN A 274 27.32 -14.44 2.51
N GLY A 275 27.33 -15.00 1.30
CA GLY A 275 28.05 -16.23 0.96
C GLY A 275 29.58 -16.14 1.06
N VAL A 276 30.14 -14.93 1.15
CA VAL A 276 31.57 -14.67 1.38
C VAL A 276 31.86 -14.19 2.81
N GLY A 277 30.90 -14.33 3.73
CA GLY A 277 31.08 -14.01 5.16
C GLY A 277 30.97 -12.53 5.51
N VAL A 278 30.54 -11.67 4.58
CA VAL A 278 30.41 -10.23 4.82
C VAL A 278 29.08 -9.93 5.49
N ASN A 279 29.13 -9.22 6.63
CA ASN A 279 27.94 -8.69 7.30
C ASN A 279 27.53 -7.36 6.65
N LEU A 280 26.65 -7.43 5.65
CA LEU A 280 26.26 -6.26 4.85
C LEU A 280 25.59 -5.14 5.68
N PRO A 281 24.69 -5.43 6.64
CA PRO A 281 24.14 -4.39 7.52
C PRO A 281 25.19 -3.69 8.39
N ALA A 282 26.22 -4.41 8.85
CA ALA A 282 27.33 -3.80 9.58
C ALA A 282 28.14 -2.86 8.69
N GLU A 283 28.39 -3.23 7.43
CA GLU A 283 29.06 -2.35 6.46
C GLU A 283 28.26 -1.07 6.19
N MET A 284 26.92 -1.16 6.05
CA MET A 284 26.07 0.02 5.86
C MET A 284 26.12 0.96 7.08
N ARG A 285 26.07 0.41 8.29
CA ARG A 285 26.15 1.22 9.53
C ARG A 285 27.51 1.90 9.67
N SER A 286 28.59 1.17 9.45
CA SER A 286 29.95 1.71 9.43
C SER A 286 30.09 2.83 8.39
N LEU A 287 29.56 2.62 7.17
CA LEU A 287 29.58 3.60 6.11
C LEU A 287 28.77 4.86 6.45
N GLY A 288 27.59 4.68 7.05
CA GLY A 288 26.73 5.77 7.51
C GLY A 288 27.44 6.68 8.51
N THR A 289 28.09 6.11 9.51
CA THR A 289 28.94 6.87 10.45
C THR A 289 30.09 7.56 9.73
N ALA A 290 30.84 6.84 8.88
CA ALA A 290 32.03 7.38 8.22
C ALA A 290 31.72 8.54 7.26
N GLN A 291 30.56 8.53 6.61
CA GLN A 291 30.16 9.54 5.64
C GLN A 291 29.11 10.52 6.17
N ASN A 292 28.74 10.44 7.44
CA ASN A 292 27.65 11.21 8.04
C ASN A 292 26.35 11.12 7.21
N VAL A 293 25.92 9.89 6.94
CA VAL A 293 24.68 9.56 6.23
C VAL A 293 23.74 8.87 7.22
N PRO A 294 22.48 9.32 7.36
CA PRO A 294 21.51 8.64 8.21
C PRO A 294 21.32 7.18 7.80
N VAL A 295 21.21 6.29 8.79
CA VAL A 295 20.96 4.87 8.58
C VAL A 295 19.69 4.45 9.31
N ILE A 296 18.69 4.03 8.56
CA ILE A 296 17.54 3.30 9.09
C ILE A 296 17.98 1.84 9.26
N ASP A 297 18.24 1.42 10.51
CA ASP A 297 18.64 0.04 10.82
C ASP A 297 17.42 -0.91 10.85
N LEU A 298 16.84 -1.13 9.68
CA LEU A 298 15.69 -1.99 9.48
C LEU A 298 16.03 -3.47 9.71
N THR A 299 17.27 -3.92 9.48
CA THR A 299 17.72 -5.27 9.90
C THR A 299 17.51 -5.46 11.40
N THR A 300 17.98 -4.54 12.25
CA THR A 300 17.82 -4.67 13.70
C THR A 300 16.34 -4.61 14.11
N LYS A 301 15.57 -3.66 13.56
CA LYS A 301 14.14 -3.52 13.91
C LYS A 301 13.30 -4.73 13.46
N SER A 302 13.53 -5.21 12.24
CA SER A 302 12.82 -6.39 11.71
C SER A 302 13.25 -7.69 12.39
N LYS A 303 14.53 -7.84 12.79
CA LYS A 303 14.98 -8.95 13.65
C LYS A 303 14.17 -8.99 14.94
N THR A 304 14.06 -7.85 15.64
CA THR A 304 13.30 -7.77 16.90
C THR A 304 11.86 -8.23 16.71
N LEU A 305 11.17 -7.73 15.67
CA LEU A 305 9.80 -8.13 15.35
C LEU A 305 9.67 -9.63 15.04
N VAL A 306 10.53 -10.15 14.16
CA VAL A 306 10.44 -11.53 13.68
C VAL A 306 10.80 -12.52 14.80
N GLU A 307 11.85 -12.24 15.59
CA GLU A 307 12.21 -13.09 16.74
C GLU A 307 11.16 -13.02 17.86
N SER A 308 10.54 -11.86 18.12
CA SER A 308 9.49 -11.76 19.16
C SER A 308 8.24 -12.58 18.83
N LEU A 309 7.94 -12.77 17.54
CA LEU A 309 6.85 -13.62 17.08
C LEU A 309 7.24 -15.11 17.02
N GLY A 310 8.55 -15.41 16.99
CA GLY A 310 9.07 -16.76 16.82
C GLY A 310 8.74 -17.39 15.46
N PRO A 311 9.15 -18.64 15.21
CA PRO A 311 9.00 -19.28 13.90
C PRO A 311 7.56 -19.34 13.40
N SER A 312 6.61 -19.78 14.23
CA SER A 312 5.22 -20.00 13.79
C SER A 312 4.48 -18.70 13.48
N ALA A 313 4.39 -17.77 14.44
CA ALA A 313 3.58 -16.56 14.26
C ALA A 313 4.22 -15.55 13.29
N SER A 314 5.54 -15.55 13.12
CA SER A 314 6.21 -14.70 12.11
C SER A 314 5.89 -15.08 10.68
N ALA A 315 5.39 -16.30 10.43
CA ALA A 315 5.12 -16.78 9.07
C ALA A 315 4.12 -15.89 8.33
N GLN A 316 3.19 -15.23 9.01
CA GLN A 316 2.22 -14.31 8.39
C GLN A 316 2.85 -13.04 7.79
N LEU A 317 4.07 -12.68 8.19
CA LEU A 317 4.82 -11.57 7.61
C LEU A 317 5.39 -11.91 6.22
N PHE A 318 5.44 -13.19 5.87
CA PHE A 318 6.03 -13.68 4.64
C PHE A 318 4.99 -14.49 3.85
N LEU A 319 5.34 -14.94 2.64
CA LEU A 319 4.44 -15.73 1.82
C LEU A 319 4.39 -17.19 2.29
N ARG A 320 3.19 -17.72 2.46
CA ARG A 320 2.93 -19.08 2.95
C ARG A 320 2.09 -19.87 1.95
N SER A 321 2.46 -21.11 1.68
CA SER A 321 1.73 -21.97 0.73
C SER A 321 0.23 -22.07 1.05
N SER A 322 -0.16 -22.13 2.32
CA SER A 322 -1.57 -22.26 2.75
C SER A 322 -2.45 -21.03 2.51
N VAL A 323 -1.86 -19.86 2.23
CA VAL A 323 -2.59 -18.60 2.03
C VAL A 323 -2.29 -17.99 0.67
N ASP A 324 -1.03 -18.06 0.27
CA ASP A 324 -0.46 -17.35 -0.88
C ASP A 324 -0.11 -18.29 -2.03
N GLY A 325 -0.23 -19.61 -1.85
CA GLY A 325 0.12 -20.63 -2.85
C GLY A 325 1.63 -20.87 -3.03
N VAL A 326 2.48 -20.12 -2.34
CA VAL A 326 3.95 -20.24 -2.36
C VAL A 326 4.53 -20.14 -0.95
N THR A 327 5.57 -20.91 -0.65
CA THR A 327 6.35 -20.75 0.59
C THR A 327 7.61 -19.95 0.29
N ASP A 328 7.69 -18.75 0.83
CA ASP A 328 8.85 -17.86 0.67
C ASP A 328 9.20 -17.22 2.01
N ASN A 329 10.48 -17.27 2.39
CA ASN A 329 10.99 -16.70 3.65
C ASN A 329 11.75 -15.38 3.46
N THR A 330 11.63 -14.77 2.29
CA THR A 330 12.26 -13.50 1.93
C THR A 330 11.20 -12.47 1.55
N HIS A 331 10.26 -12.86 0.68
CA HIS A 331 9.24 -11.94 0.20
C HIS A 331 8.05 -11.85 1.16
N PHE A 332 7.47 -10.65 1.23
CA PHE A 332 6.44 -10.35 2.19
C PHE A 332 5.03 -10.60 1.63
N SER A 333 4.14 -11.00 2.53
CA SER A 333 2.71 -10.77 2.34
C SER A 333 2.42 -9.27 2.40
N GLN A 334 1.23 -8.84 1.97
CA GLN A 334 0.82 -7.44 2.12
C GLN A 334 0.86 -6.98 3.59
N TYR A 335 0.48 -7.86 4.53
CA TYR A 335 0.57 -7.60 5.96
C TYR A 335 2.03 -7.39 6.38
N GLY A 336 2.93 -8.28 6.00
CA GLY A 336 4.35 -8.16 6.30
C GLY A 336 5.00 -6.90 5.72
N ALA A 337 4.71 -6.58 4.47
CA ALA A 337 5.18 -5.37 3.82
C ALA A 337 4.71 -4.11 4.58
N SER A 338 3.48 -4.12 5.09
CA SER A 338 2.94 -3.04 5.92
C SER A 338 3.67 -2.93 7.26
N GLN A 339 4.00 -4.06 7.91
CA GLN A 339 4.78 -4.06 9.16
C GLN A 339 6.20 -3.53 8.94
N MET A 340 6.89 -3.97 7.89
CA MET A 340 8.23 -3.47 7.54
C MET A 340 8.22 -1.99 7.19
N GLY A 341 7.21 -1.54 6.42
CA GLY A 341 7.00 -0.13 6.11
C GLY A 341 6.76 0.71 7.37
N GLY A 342 6.00 0.18 8.34
CA GLY A 342 5.80 0.81 9.64
C GLY A 342 7.11 1.07 10.41
N LEU A 343 8.03 0.11 10.41
CA LEU A 343 9.35 0.26 11.04
C LEU A 343 10.21 1.33 10.34
N VAL A 344 10.13 1.42 9.01
CA VAL A 344 10.80 2.48 8.24
C VAL A 344 10.21 3.85 8.59
N LEU A 345 8.89 4.00 8.56
CA LEU A 345 8.20 5.25 8.89
C LEU A 345 8.48 5.70 10.33
N GLN A 346 8.52 4.76 11.28
CA GLN A 346 8.93 5.05 12.65
C GLN A 346 10.36 5.62 12.69
N SER A 347 11.31 5.01 11.98
CA SER A 347 12.70 5.46 11.95
C SER A 347 12.85 6.83 11.28
N ILE A 348 12.06 7.10 10.25
CA ILE A 348 11.99 8.42 9.60
C ILE A 348 11.60 9.51 10.62
N ARG A 349 10.60 9.24 11.47
CA ARG A 349 10.20 10.17 12.55
C ARG A 349 11.29 10.32 13.60
N GLU A 350 11.85 9.21 14.10
CA GLU A 350 12.89 9.19 15.14
C GLU A 350 14.13 10.01 14.73
N GLN A 351 14.53 9.87 13.46
CA GLN A 351 15.73 10.53 12.92
C GLN A 351 15.43 11.91 12.30
N ARG A 352 14.16 12.35 12.31
CA ARG A 352 13.70 13.62 11.72
C ARG A 352 14.15 13.79 10.25
N LEU A 353 14.07 12.72 9.48
CA LEU A 353 14.44 12.75 8.05
C LEU A 353 13.45 13.62 7.26
N PRO A 354 13.80 14.11 6.04
CA PRO A 354 12.97 15.07 5.31
C PRO A 354 11.48 14.70 5.18
N LEU A 355 11.17 13.42 4.94
CA LEU A 355 9.79 12.95 4.81
C LEU A 355 8.98 13.05 6.13
N ALA A 356 9.63 13.11 7.30
CA ALA A 356 8.96 13.13 8.60
C ALA A 356 7.96 14.29 8.76
N ALA A 357 8.27 15.46 8.17
CA ALA A 357 7.39 16.63 8.19
C ALA A 357 6.05 16.41 7.45
N TYR A 358 6.00 15.41 6.57
CA TYR A 358 4.84 15.08 5.74
C TYR A 358 4.17 13.78 6.18
N LEU A 359 4.59 13.16 7.28
CA LEU A 359 3.91 11.97 7.78
C LEU A 359 2.63 12.33 8.53
N ARG A 360 1.59 11.50 8.36
CA ARG A 360 0.32 11.59 9.09
C ARG A 360 0.50 11.39 10.58
#